data_AF-A0A846Q4L0-F1
#
_entry.id   AF-A0A846Q4L0-F1
#
_cell.length_a   1.000
_cell.length_b   1.000
_cell.length_c   1.000
_cell.angle_alpha   90.00
_cell.angle_beta   90.00
_cell.angle_gamma   90.00
#
_symmetry.space_group_name_H-M   'P 1'
#
loop_
_entity.id
_entity.type
_entity.pdbx_description
1 polymer ?
#
loop_
_entity_poly.entity_id
_entity_poly.type
_entity_poly.pdbx_seq_one_letter_code
_entity_poly.pdbx_strand_id
1 'polypeptide(L)'
;TPREGRAVEIQALWYNALRIVEALAHRFGERDLAADYSQLARRAKNTFRKRFWNREKSCLYDVVCEENLDPSLRPNQIIAAYLDFRMLKPVEERRVVELIWDRLWGVYGVRTLDSADPRYIGIYQGDCRRRNEAYHNGTVWAWLLGPFVTSFVRVNGYDPNKRRNAYDHFLRPLFEEEMSRRGLGSVSEIFDGDWPHGSRGCFSQAWSLAEPFRAYVEDILLKRPPFEGNLTSRME
;
A
#
# COMPACT_ATOMS: atom_id res chain seq x y z
N THR A 1 11.21 -13.48 4.26
CA THR A 1 11.52 -12.15 4.83
C THR A 1 10.81 -11.99 6.17
N PRO A 2 11.35 -12.56 7.27
CA PRO A 2 10.79 -12.34 8.60
C PRO A 2 10.76 -10.84 8.91
N ARG A 3 9.62 -10.35 9.42
CA ARG A 3 9.40 -8.95 9.81
C ARG A 3 9.01 -8.90 11.28
N GLU A 4 9.88 -9.46 12.11
CA GLU A 4 9.69 -9.58 13.54
C GLU A 4 9.80 -8.21 14.21
N GLY A 5 8.79 -7.86 15.03
CA GLY A 5 8.65 -6.54 15.64
C GLY A 5 7.37 -5.84 15.18
N ARG A 6 7.42 -4.51 15.08
CA ARG A 6 6.26 -3.68 14.72
C ARG A 6 6.33 -3.33 13.24
N ALA A 7 5.62 -4.07 12.39
CA ALA A 7 5.52 -3.82 10.95
C ALA A 7 4.67 -2.58 10.65
N VAL A 8 5.11 -1.76 9.68
CA VAL A 8 4.52 -0.45 9.39
C VAL A 8 3.03 -0.49 9.05
N GLU A 9 2.61 -1.43 8.21
CA GLU A 9 1.22 -1.58 7.77
C GLU A 9 0.32 -2.11 8.89
N ILE A 10 0.85 -2.97 9.76
CA ILE A 10 0.08 -3.50 10.91
C ILE A 10 -0.23 -2.37 11.90
N GLN A 11 0.72 -1.46 12.14
CA GLN A 11 0.45 -0.31 12.99
C GLN A 11 -0.58 0.64 12.36
N ALA A 12 -0.58 0.76 11.02
CA ALA A 12 -1.55 1.59 10.31
C ALA A 12 -2.97 1.01 10.30
N LEU A 13 -3.08 -0.30 10.10
CA LEU A 13 -4.34 -1.04 10.21
C LEU A 13 -4.87 -0.98 11.65
N TRP A 14 -4.00 -1.12 12.65
CA TRP A 14 -4.39 -1.00 14.05
C TRP A 14 -4.96 0.38 14.38
N TYR A 15 -4.28 1.45 13.93
CA TYR A 15 -4.81 2.80 14.11
C TYR A 15 -6.19 2.97 13.44
N ASN A 16 -6.36 2.47 12.22
CA ASN A 16 -7.64 2.54 11.52
C ASN A 16 -8.74 1.75 12.25
N ALA A 17 -8.43 0.56 12.78
CA ALA A 17 -9.36 -0.22 13.58
C ALA A 17 -9.84 0.56 14.82
N LEU A 18 -8.93 1.23 15.54
CA LEU A 18 -9.28 2.06 16.70
C LEU A 18 -10.22 3.20 16.32
N ARG A 19 -9.95 3.87 15.19
CA ARG A 19 -10.79 4.97 14.68
C ARG A 19 -12.16 4.49 14.20
N ILE A 20 -12.24 3.33 13.58
CA ILE A 20 -13.52 2.72 13.18
C ILE A 20 -14.36 2.43 14.43
N VAL A 21 -13.77 1.84 15.48
CA VAL A 21 -14.50 1.57 16.73
C VAL A 21 -15.00 2.87 17.37
N GLU A 22 -14.15 3.90 17.44
CA GLU A 22 -14.54 5.23 17.93
C GLU A 22 -15.71 5.82 17.11
N ALA A 23 -15.65 5.72 15.78
CA ALA A 23 -16.73 6.20 14.90
C ALA A 23 -18.06 5.47 15.15
N LEU A 24 -18.00 4.15 15.32
CA LEU A 24 -19.16 3.30 15.60
C LEU A 24 -19.71 3.60 17.00
N ALA A 25 -18.84 3.76 18.00
CA ALA A 25 -19.24 4.12 19.36
C ALA A 25 -20.00 5.46 19.38
N HIS A 26 -19.51 6.49 18.66
CA HIS A 26 -20.24 7.73 18.47
C HIS A 26 -21.61 7.54 17.79
N ARG A 27 -21.67 6.68 16.77
CA ARG A 27 -22.92 6.40 16.03
C ARG A 27 -23.98 5.75 16.92
N PHE A 28 -23.58 4.88 17.84
CA PHE A 28 -24.50 4.14 18.72
C PHE A 28 -24.68 4.77 20.11
N GLY A 29 -24.03 5.92 20.38
CA GLY A 29 -24.19 6.64 21.64
C GLY A 29 -23.34 6.12 22.80
N GLU A 30 -22.36 5.26 22.53
CA GLU A 30 -21.43 4.66 23.50
C GLU A 30 -20.30 5.64 23.84
N ARG A 31 -20.60 6.67 24.64
CA ARG A 31 -19.70 7.81 24.89
C ARG A 31 -18.38 7.43 25.55
N ASP A 32 -18.43 6.55 26.55
CA ASP A 32 -17.22 6.14 27.28
C ASP A 32 -16.29 5.31 26.38
N LEU A 33 -16.87 4.38 25.62
CA LEU A 33 -16.14 3.59 24.62
C LEU A 33 -15.50 4.48 23.55
N ALA A 34 -16.22 5.50 23.07
CA ALA A 34 -15.67 6.46 22.12
C ALA A 34 -14.46 7.21 22.70
N ALA A 35 -14.56 7.69 23.94
CA ALA A 35 -13.46 8.39 24.62
C ALA A 35 -12.21 7.51 24.79
N ASP A 36 -12.39 6.26 25.23
CA ASP A 36 -11.29 5.29 25.42
C ASP A 36 -10.56 5.01 24.10
N TYR A 37 -11.31 4.70 23.04
CA TYR A 37 -10.72 4.40 21.74
C TYR A 37 -10.09 5.63 21.08
N SER A 38 -10.64 6.83 21.30
CA SER A 38 -10.01 8.08 20.87
C SER A 38 -8.63 8.28 21.53
N GLN A 39 -8.53 8.01 22.84
CA GLN A 39 -7.26 8.12 23.56
C GLN A 39 -6.23 7.10 23.05
N LEU A 40 -6.65 5.85 22.82
CA LEU A 40 -5.81 4.81 22.23
C LEU A 40 -5.34 5.18 20.82
N ALA A 41 -6.24 5.66 19.97
CA ALA A 41 -5.93 6.06 18.60
C ALA A 41 -4.93 7.23 18.57
N ARG A 42 -5.11 8.23 19.45
CA ARG A 42 -4.17 9.35 19.60
C ARG A 42 -2.79 8.88 20.02
N ARG A 43 -2.71 7.96 21.00
CA ARG A 43 -1.44 7.37 21.44
C ARG A 43 -0.77 6.61 20.29
N ALA A 44 -1.50 5.76 19.58
CA ALA A 44 -1.00 5.00 18.44
C ALA A 44 -0.43 5.93 17.35
N LYS A 45 -1.18 6.95 16.93
CA LYS A 45 -0.73 7.93 15.92
C LYS A 45 0.52 8.68 16.36
N ASN A 46 0.57 9.17 17.60
CA ASN A 46 1.72 9.92 18.11
C ASN A 46 2.99 9.05 18.17
N THR A 47 2.87 7.82 18.67
CA THR A 47 3.99 6.88 18.74
C THR A 47 4.45 6.45 17.35
N PHE A 48 3.51 6.15 16.45
CA PHE A 48 3.80 5.79 15.07
C PHE A 48 4.63 6.88 14.38
N ARG A 49 4.15 8.13 14.40
CA ARG A 49 4.84 9.27 13.78
C ARG A 49 6.23 9.51 14.36
N LYS A 50 6.42 9.28 15.66
CA LYS A 50 7.73 9.43 16.32
C LYS A 50 8.72 8.33 15.95
N ARG A 51 8.25 7.09 15.77
CA ARG A 51 9.12 5.90 15.64
C ARG A 51 9.33 5.46 14.19
N PHE A 52 8.34 5.62 13.32
CA PHE A 52 8.38 5.08 11.95
C PHE A 52 8.88 6.07 10.91
N TRP A 53 8.80 7.38 11.14
CA TRP A 53 9.26 8.36 10.14
C TRP A 53 10.79 8.41 10.08
N ASN A 54 11.35 7.97 8.95
CA ASN A 54 12.77 8.10 8.64
C ASN A 54 13.00 9.45 7.95
N ARG A 55 13.58 10.40 8.69
CA ARG A 55 13.84 11.76 8.18
C ARG A 55 14.90 11.80 7.07
N GLU A 56 15.90 10.93 7.13
CA GLU A 56 17.01 10.90 6.17
C GLU A 56 16.54 10.42 4.80
N LYS A 57 15.72 9.35 4.78
CA LYS A 57 15.17 8.78 3.55
C LYS A 57 13.82 9.38 3.14
N SER A 58 13.25 10.26 3.95
CA SER A 58 11.93 10.86 3.74
C SER A 58 10.82 9.82 3.48
N CYS A 59 10.87 8.71 4.21
CA CYS A 59 9.95 7.58 4.08
C CYS A 59 9.68 6.92 5.44
N LEU A 60 8.90 5.84 5.46
CA LEU A 60 8.71 5.06 6.70
C LEU A 60 9.74 3.93 6.80
N TYR A 61 10.20 3.65 8.02
CA TYR A 61 10.87 2.39 8.34
C TYR A 61 9.89 1.23 8.11
N ASP A 62 10.38 0.12 7.55
CA ASP A 62 9.51 -1.01 7.23
C ASP A 62 9.07 -1.78 8.49
N VAL A 63 9.99 -1.92 9.44
CA VAL A 63 9.79 -2.57 10.74
C VAL A 63 10.53 -1.77 11.82
N VAL A 64 9.90 -1.61 12.98
CA VAL A 64 10.52 -1.04 14.17
C VAL A 64 10.51 -2.07 15.30
N CYS A 65 11.69 -2.41 15.83
CA CYS A 65 11.83 -3.09 17.12
C CYS A 65 12.49 -2.14 18.14
N GLU A 66 12.77 -2.63 19.35
CA GLU A 66 13.36 -1.80 20.41
C GLU A 66 14.81 -1.42 20.09
N GLU A 67 15.57 -2.36 19.52
CA GLU A 67 17.01 -2.27 19.29
C GLU A 67 17.38 -1.89 17.85
N ASN A 68 16.46 -2.02 16.89
CA ASN A 68 16.74 -1.81 15.48
C ASN A 68 15.56 -1.16 14.73
N LEU A 69 15.89 -0.34 13.73
CA LEU A 69 14.95 0.29 12.81
C LEU A 69 15.30 -0.18 11.41
N ASP A 70 14.40 -0.89 10.73
CA ASP A 70 14.68 -1.40 9.39
C ASP A 70 14.47 -0.28 8.33
N PRO A 71 15.55 0.27 7.74
CA PRO A 71 15.46 1.38 6.77
C PRO A 71 15.25 0.90 5.33
N SER A 72 14.93 -0.39 5.14
CA SER A 72 14.66 -0.97 3.82
C SER A 72 13.51 -0.23 3.14
N LEU A 73 13.73 0.24 1.92
CA LEU A 73 12.67 0.84 1.12
C LEU A 73 11.78 -0.27 0.56
N ARG A 74 10.62 -0.44 1.17
CA ARG A 74 9.63 -1.48 0.85
C ARG A 74 8.26 -0.84 0.61
N PRO A 75 7.36 -1.51 -0.13
CA PRO A 75 6.08 -0.93 -0.50
C PRO A 75 5.06 -0.92 0.63
N ASN A 76 5.28 -1.66 1.73
CA ASN A 76 4.32 -1.80 2.82
C ASN A 76 3.86 -0.45 3.42
N GLN A 77 4.73 0.56 3.38
CA GLN A 77 4.39 1.93 3.79
C GLN A 77 3.26 2.56 2.98
N ILE A 78 2.96 2.08 1.77
CA ILE A 78 1.81 2.55 0.98
C ILE A 78 0.50 2.30 1.71
N ILE A 79 0.41 1.25 2.53
CA ILE A 79 -0.79 0.96 3.33
C ILE A 79 -1.05 2.07 4.34
N ALA A 80 0.01 2.65 4.93
CA ALA A 80 -0.12 3.79 5.83
C ALA A 80 -0.55 5.08 5.12
N ALA A 81 -0.25 5.22 3.83
CA ALA A 81 -0.74 6.30 3.00
C ALA A 81 -2.15 6.03 2.45
N TYR A 82 -2.52 4.76 2.24
CA TYR A 82 -3.75 4.28 1.61
C TYR A 82 -4.99 4.45 2.47
N LEU A 83 -4.92 4.08 3.74
CA LEU A 83 -6.08 3.97 4.62
C LEU A 83 -6.79 5.32 4.88
N ASP A 84 -8.09 5.26 5.20
CA ASP A 84 -8.96 6.43 5.35
C ASP A 84 -8.58 7.32 6.54
N PHE A 85 -8.29 6.71 7.69
CA PHE A 85 -7.82 7.45 8.86
C PHE A 85 -6.32 7.68 8.75
N ARG A 86 -5.96 8.93 8.46
CA ARG A 86 -4.59 9.33 8.13
C ARG A 86 -3.73 9.49 9.37
N MET A 87 -2.60 8.78 9.41
CA MET A 87 -1.56 9.00 10.42
C MET A 87 -0.49 9.98 9.95
N LEU A 88 -0.24 10.04 8.65
CA LEU A 88 0.77 10.86 8.02
C LEU A 88 0.24 12.27 7.74
N LYS A 89 1.15 13.25 7.68
CA LYS A 89 0.83 14.59 7.18
C LYS A 89 0.68 14.52 5.66
N PRO A 90 -0.10 15.41 5.03
CA PRO A 90 -0.22 15.46 3.57
C PRO A 90 1.11 15.50 2.80
N VAL A 91 2.09 16.24 3.34
CA VAL A 91 3.44 16.30 2.75
C VAL A 91 4.19 14.97 2.89
N GLU A 92 4.06 14.29 4.03
CA GLU A 92 4.69 12.99 4.29
C GLU A 92 4.10 11.91 3.37
N GLU A 93 2.77 11.89 3.19
CA GLU A 93 2.10 10.97 2.26
C GLU A 93 2.55 11.17 0.83
N ARG A 94 2.60 12.43 0.38
CA ARG A 94 3.09 12.75 -0.97
C ARG A 94 4.50 12.23 -1.19
N ARG A 95 5.40 12.42 -0.21
CA ARG A 95 6.77 11.90 -0.28
C ARG A 95 6.83 10.38 -0.37
N VAL A 96 6.02 9.68 0.42
CA VAL A 96 5.94 8.21 0.37
C VAL A 96 5.49 7.74 -1.01
N VAL A 97 4.44 8.34 -1.57
CA VAL A 97 3.92 7.98 -2.89
C VAL A 97 4.94 8.26 -3.99
N GLU A 98 5.54 9.46 -3.99
CA GLU A 98 6.58 9.85 -4.95
C GLU A 98 7.77 8.89 -4.93
N LEU A 99 8.24 8.53 -3.72
CA LEU A 99 9.38 7.64 -3.57
C LEU A 99 9.08 6.21 -4.05
N ILE A 100 7.88 5.70 -3.76
CA ILE A 100 7.45 4.39 -4.25
C ILE A 100 7.37 4.39 -5.77
N TRP A 101 6.83 5.45 -6.37
CA TRP A 101 6.76 5.56 -7.81
C TRP A 101 8.14 5.62 -8.44
N ASP A 102 9.06 6.41 -7.89
CA ASP A 102 10.42 6.56 -8.42
C ASP A 102 11.25 5.29 -8.30
N ARG A 103 11.18 4.60 -7.15
CA ARG A 103 12.14 3.54 -6.80
C ARG A 103 11.59 2.13 -6.89
N LEU A 104 10.29 1.95 -6.67
CA LEU A 104 9.66 0.64 -6.55
C LEU A 104 8.69 0.32 -7.68
N TRP A 105 8.46 1.22 -8.64
CA TRP A 105 7.57 0.92 -9.76
C TRP A 105 8.09 -0.22 -10.64
N GLY A 106 7.20 -1.15 -11.01
CA GLY A 106 7.56 -2.37 -11.73
C GLY A 106 6.54 -2.82 -12.77
N VAL A 107 6.14 -1.90 -13.66
CA VAL A 107 5.22 -2.11 -14.81
C VAL A 107 3.80 -2.54 -14.43
N TYR A 108 3.64 -3.74 -13.86
CA TYR A 108 2.35 -4.33 -13.46
C TYR A 108 2.06 -4.19 -11.96
N GLY A 109 2.84 -3.38 -11.25
CA GLY A 109 2.66 -3.16 -9.82
C GLY A 109 3.90 -2.58 -9.17
N VAL A 110 4.05 -2.89 -7.89
CA VAL A 110 5.12 -2.34 -7.04
C VAL A 110 6.08 -3.45 -6.61
N ARG A 111 7.39 -3.21 -6.77
CA ARG A 111 8.49 -4.06 -6.30
C ARG A 111 8.48 -4.14 -4.77
N THR A 112 8.80 -5.33 -4.26
CA THR A 112 8.84 -5.62 -2.82
C THR A 112 10.08 -5.09 -2.10
N LEU A 113 11.11 -4.69 -2.84
CA LEU A 113 12.34 -4.11 -2.31
C LEU A 113 12.99 -3.21 -3.38
N ASP A 114 13.66 -2.15 -2.95
CA ASP A 114 14.43 -1.24 -3.82
C ASP A 114 15.57 -1.98 -4.52
N SER A 115 15.76 -1.70 -5.81
CA SER A 115 16.75 -2.39 -6.63
C SER A 115 18.21 -2.04 -6.28
N ALA A 116 18.43 -0.97 -5.51
CA ALA A 116 19.74 -0.65 -4.96
C ALA A 116 20.05 -1.39 -3.64
N ASP A 117 19.08 -2.11 -3.06
CA ASP A 117 19.33 -2.92 -1.88
C ASP A 117 20.13 -4.19 -2.26
N PRO A 118 21.23 -4.53 -1.56
CA PRO A 118 22.03 -5.72 -1.86
C PRO A 118 21.25 -7.05 -1.80
N ARG A 119 20.10 -7.07 -1.11
CA ARG A 119 19.22 -8.25 -1.00
C ARG A 119 18.23 -8.35 -2.16
N TYR A 120 18.24 -7.40 -3.10
CA TYR A 120 17.34 -7.38 -4.24
C TYR A 120 17.55 -8.58 -5.16
N ILE A 121 16.46 -9.26 -5.49
CA ILE A 121 16.38 -10.36 -6.44
C ILE A 121 15.18 -10.11 -7.35
N GLY A 122 15.43 -9.53 -8.52
CA GLY A 122 14.38 -9.12 -9.46
C GLY A 122 13.79 -10.25 -10.31
N ILE A 123 14.43 -11.42 -10.39
CA ILE A 123 13.95 -12.55 -11.19
C ILE A 123 13.51 -13.70 -10.27
N TYR A 124 12.23 -14.09 -10.34
CA TYR A 124 11.67 -15.21 -9.60
C TYR A 124 11.81 -16.51 -10.40
N GLN A 125 12.99 -17.13 -10.33
CA GLN A 125 13.31 -18.39 -11.01
C GLN A 125 14.26 -19.27 -10.18
N GLY A 126 14.48 -20.50 -10.65
CA GLY A 126 15.38 -21.45 -10.01
C GLY A 126 14.68 -22.40 -9.05
N ASP A 127 15.41 -22.94 -8.09
CA ASP A 127 14.93 -23.88 -7.08
C ASP A 127 14.00 -23.22 -6.04
N CYS A 128 13.46 -24.02 -5.13
CA CYS A 128 12.57 -23.54 -4.07
C CYS A 128 13.23 -22.45 -3.21
N ARG A 129 14.53 -22.58 -2.92
CA ARG A 129 15.25 -21.64 -2.04
C ARG A 129 15.39 -20.27 -2.70
N ARG A 130 15.88 -20.22 -3.94
CA ARG A 130 16.02 -18.96 -4.71
C ARG A 130 14.69 -18.26 -4.90
N ARG A 131 13.65 -19.02 -5.21
CA ARG A 131 12.29 -18.47 -5.33
C ARG A 131 11.80 -17.89 -4.01
N ASN A 132 11.99 -18.59 -2.89
CA ASN A 132 11.60 -18.08 -1.57
C ASN A 132 12.38 -16.81 -1.18
N GLU A 133 13.66 -16.72 -1.54
CA GLU A 133 14.48 -15.53 -1.32
C GLU A 133 13.97 -14.35 -2.15
N ALA A 134 13.61 -14.56 -3.42
CA ALA A 134 13.10 -13.52 -4.31
C ALA A 134 11.67 -13.06 -4.00
N TYR A 135 10.82 -13.94 -3.48
CA TYR A 135 9.36 -13.77 -3.37
C TYR A 135 8.90 -12.46 -2.73
N HIS A 136 9.69 -11.93 -1.80
CA HIS A 136 9.44 -10.65 -1.13
C HIS A 136 10.68 -9.73 -1.11
N ASN A 137 11.66 -9.95 -2.00
CA ASN A 137 12.88 -9.15 -2.08
C ASN A 137 13.18 -8.68 -3.51
N GLY A 138 12.17 -8.37 -4.31
CA GLY A 138 12.39 -7.75 -5.61
C GLY A 138 11.32 -8.03 -6.64
N THR A 139 10.53 -9.09 -6.44
CA THR A 139 9.31 -9.35 -7.22
C THR A 139 8.33 -8.19 -7.11
N VAL A 140 7.54 -8.03 -8.17
CA VAL A 140 6.45 -7.06 -8.26
C VAL A 140 5.15 -7.74 -7.89
N TRP A 141 4.33 -7.05 -7.09
CA TRP A 141 3.01 -7.52 -6.69
C TRP A 141 1.92 -6.60 -7.26
N ALA A 142 0.98 -7.18 -7.99
CA ALA A 142 -0.08 -6.42 -8.67
C ALA A 142 -1.12 -5.84 -7.72
N TRP A 143 -1.47 -6.54 -6.63
CA TRP A 143 -2.49 -6.03 -5.69
C TRP A 143 -2.11 -4.68 -5.06
N LEU A 144 -0.81 -4.38 -4.93
CA LEU A 144 -0.32 -3.11 -4.41
C LEU A 144 -0.67 -1.91 -5.30
N LEU A 145 -1.08 -2.14 -6.56
CA LEU A 145 -1.61 -1.09 -7.42
C LEU A 145 -2.85 -0.43 -6.84
N GLY A 146 -3.73 -1.17 -6.17
CA GLY A 146 -4.93 -0.58 -5.57
C GLY A 146 -4.57 0.50 -4.56
N PRO A 147 -3.87 0.15 -3.46
CA PRO A 147 -3.39 1.10 -2.47
C PRO A 147 -2.53 2.23 -3.06
N PHE A 148 -1.70 1.93 -4.06
CA PHE A 148 -0.85 2.92 -4.72
C PHE A 148 -1.67 3.95 -5.50
N VAL A 149 -2.61 3.51 -6.35
CA VAL A 149 -3.46 4.39 -7.15
C VAL A 149 -4.36 5.25 -6.26
N THR A 150 -5.01 4.66 -5.26
CA THR A 150 -5.82 5.41 -4.28
C THR A 150 -4.97 6.51 -3.63
N SER A 151 -3.76 6.17 -3.17
CA SER A 151 -2.87 7.14 -2.54
C SER A 151 -2.38 8.21 -3.52
N PHE A 152 -2.01 7.83 -4.75
CA PHE A 152 -1.55 8.73 -5.79
C PHE A 152 -2.59 9.76 -6.17
N VAL A 153 -3.83 9.33 -6.42
CA VAL A 153 -4.91 10.24 -6.78
C VAL A 153 -5.24 11.16 -5.60
N ARG A 154 -5.26 10.65 -4.36
CA ARG A 154 -5.52 11.44 -3.15
C ARG A 154 -4.47 12.53 -2.91
N VAL A 155 -3.16 12.22 -2.97
CA VAL A 155 -2.10 13.22 -2.72
C VAL A 155 -2.03 14.31 -3.81
N ASN A 156 -2.61 14.03 -4.98
CA ASN A 156 -2.81 14.94 -6.09
C ASN A 156 -4.20 15.62 -6.08
N GLY A 157 -4.98 15.48 -5.01
CA GLY A 157 -6.25 16.19 -4.84
C GLY A 157 -7.34 15.76 -5.80
N TYR A 158 -7.33 14.51 -6.28
CA TYR A 158 -8.31 13.98 -7.23
C TYR A 158 -8.37 14.72 -8.57
N ASP A 159 -7.29 15.43 -8.94
CA ASP A 159 -7.18 16.16 -10.20
C ASP A 159 -7.52 15.25 -11.41
N PRO A 160 -8.40 15.67 -12.34
CA PRO A 160 -8.81 14.84 -13.48
C PRO A 160 -7.66 14.40 -14.38
N ASN A 161 -6.63 15.23 -14.57
CA ASN A 161 -5.49 14.88 -15.41
C ASN A 161 -4.61 13.85 -14.71
N LYS A 162 -4.42 13.99 -13.40
CA LYS A 162 -3.69 13.00 -12.58
C LYS A 162 -4.42 11.67 -12.50
N ARG A 163 -5.76 11.66 -12.43
CA ARG A 163 -6.57 10.45 -12.52
C ARG A 163 -6.41 9.75 -13.86
N ARG A 164 -6.51 10.50 -14.97
CA ARG A 164 -6.27 9.94 -16.31
C ARG A 164 -4.87 9.34 -16.42
N ASN A 165 -3.85 10.06 -15.95
CA ASN A 165 -2.49 9.58 -15.92
C ASN A 165 -2.33 8.28 -15.10
N ALA A 166 -2.99 8.20 -13.95
CA ALA A 166 -2.97 6.98 -13.13
C ALA A 166 -3.58 5.78 -13.86
N TYR A 167 -4.69 5.97 -14.57
CA TYR A 167 -5.26 4.91 -15.40
C TYR A 167 -4.31 4.50 -16.53
N ASP A 168 -3.86 5.46 -17.34
CA ASP A 168 -3.09 5.20 -18.56
C ASP A 168 -1.74 4.53 -18.29
N HIS A 169 -1.09 4.86 -17.16
CA HIS A 169 0.25 4.39 -16.85
C HIS A 169 0.30 3.27 -15.81
N PHE A 170 -0.69 3.16 -14.92
CA PHE A 170 -0.64 2.18 -13.83
C PHE A 170 -1.61 1.02 -14.02
N LEU A 171 -2.84 1.29 -14.46
CA LEU A 171 -3.89 0.26 -14.53
C LEU A 171 -4.05 -0.33 -15.93
N ARG A 172 -3.96 0.50 -16.97
CA ARG A 172 -4.15 0.07 -18.36
C ARG A 172 -3.20 -1.06 -18.78
N PRO A 173 -1.89 -1.03 -18.48
CA PRO A 173 -1.00 -2.13 -18.83
C PRO A 173 -1.41 -3.47 -18.21
N LEU A 174 -1.90 -3.44 -16.97
CA LEU A 174 -2.39 -4.66 -16.30
C LEU A 174 -3.65 -5.21 -16.97
N PHE A 175 -4.62 -4.34 -17.27
CA PHE A 175 -5.92 -4.74 -17.81
C PHE A 175 -5.89 -5.13 -19.29
N GLU A 176 -5.06 -4.47 -20.10
CA GLU A 176 -5.02 -4.72 -21.54
C GLU A 176 -3.98 -5.77 -21.94
N GLU A 177 -2.81 -5.77 -21.27
CA GLU A 177 -1.72 -6.68 -21.65
C GLU A 177 -1.73 -7.96 -20.82
N GLU A 178 -1.61 -7.87 -19.50
CA GLU A 178 -1.41 -9.06 -18.64
C GLU A 178 -2.61 -10.01 -18.64
N MET A 179 -3.84 -9.48 -18.69
CA MET A 179 -5.06 -10.29 -18.74
C MET A 179 -5.15 -11.22 -19.96
N SER A 180 -4.34 -10.98 -20.98
CA SER A 180 -4.26 -11.79 -22.20
C SER A 180 -3.00 -12.66 -22.27
N ARG A 181 -2.05 -12.54 -21.33
CA ARG A 181 -0.74 -13.20 -21.39
C ARG A 181 -0.74 -14.62 -20.81
N ARG A 182 -1.10 -14.76 -19.53
CA ARG A 182 -0.92 -16.04 -18.80
C ARG A 182 -2.22 -16.69 -18.38
N GLY A 183 -3.08 -15.95 -17.68
CA GLY A 183 -4.42 -16.40 -17.29
C GLY A 183 -5.46 -15.56 -18.02
N LEU A 184 -6.18 -16.15 -18.98
CA LEU A 184 -7.19 -15.43 -19.75
C LEU A 184 -8.25 -14.84 -18.82
N GLY A 185 -8.38 -13.51 -18.85
CA GLY A 185 -9.33 -12.78 -18.02
C GLY A 185 -8.94 -12.69 -16.54
N SER A 186 -7.70 -13.03 -16.19
CA SER A 186 -7.19 -12.97 -14.82
C SER A 186 -5.80 -12.34 -14.76
N VAL A 187 -5.31 -12.11 -13.54
CA VAL A 187 -4.02 -11.48 -13.29
C VAL A 187 -3.17 -12.39 -12.40
N SER A 188 -1.90 -12.55 -12.79
CA SER A 188 -0.93 -13.32 -12.02
C SER A 188 -0.67 -12.70 -10.63
N GLU A 189 -0.25 -13.52 -9.68
CA GLU A 189 0.04 -13.10 -8.31
C GLU A 189 1.23 -12.13 -8.25
N ILE A 190 2.32 -12.50 -8.90
CA ILE A 190 3.59 -11.78 -8.89
C ILE A 190 4.21 -11.71 -10.28
N PHE A 191 5.13 -10.76 -10.45
CA PHE A 191 5.90 -10.54 -11.67
C PHE A 191 7.38 -10.41 -11.34
N ASP A 192 8.22 -10.71 -12.32
CA ASP A 192 9.64 -10.38 -12.24
C ASP A 192 9.80 -8.85 -12.12
N GLY A 193 10.58 -8.42 -11.13
CA GLY A 193 10.90 -7.01 -10.92
C GLY A 193 11.82 -6.44 -12.00
N ASP A 194 12.66 -7.28 -12.59
CA ASP A 194 13.52 -6.93 -13.72
C ASP A 194 12.90 -7.34 -15.06
N TRP A 195 13.41 -6.74 -16.14
CA TRP A 195 13.03 -7.10 -17.50
C TRP A 195 13.24 -8.61 -17.76
N PRO A 196 12.32 -9.33 -18.43
CA PRO A 196 11.18 -8.84 -19.20
C PRO A 196 9.85 -8.73 -18.44
N HIS A 197 9.87 -8.64 -17.10
CA HIS A 197 8.67 -8.55 -16.25
C HIS A 197 7.69 -9.72 -16.46
N GLY A 198 8.23 -10.93 -16.53
CA GLY A 198 7.43 -12.13 -16.74
C GLY A 198 6.45 -12.38 -15.58
N SER A 199 5.25 -12.84 -15.90
CA SER A 199 4.25 -13.24 -14.91
C SER A 199 4.66 -14.54 -14.21
N ARG A 200 4.54 -14.59 -12.89
CA ARG A 200 5.06 -15.65 -11.99
C ARG A 200 4.01 -16.02 -10.93
N GLY A 201 4.33 -17.02 -10.11
CA GLY A 201 3.45 -17.47 -9.03
C GLY A 201 2.13 -18.06 -9.53
N CYS A 202 1.07 -17.88 -8.74
CA CYS A 202 -0.29 -18.24 -9.15
C CYS A 202 -0.71 -17.43 -10.39
N PHE A 203 -1.23 -18.10 -11.43
CA PHE A 203 -1.62 -17.44 -12.68
C PHE A 203 -2.95 -16.68 -12.60
N SER A 204 -3.73 -16.89 -11.55
CA SER A 204 -5.02 -16.25 -11.33
C SER A 204 -5.22 -15.99 -9.84
N GLN A 205 -4.99 -14.74 -9.42
CA GLN A 205 -4.98 -14.39 -8.01
C GLN A 205 -6.01 -13.33 -7.65
N ALA A 206 -6.85 -13.63 -6.66
CA ALA A 206 -8.00 -12.81 -6.30
C ALA A 206 -7.62 -11.35 -5.96
N TRP A 207 -6.61 -11.15 -5.14
CA TRP A 207 -6.18 -9.78 -4.77
C TRP A 207 -5.54 -9.02 -5.94
N SER A 208 -4.95 -9.72 -6.92
CA SER A 208 -4.29 -9.10 -8.07
C SER A 208 -5.30 -8.56 -9.07
N LEU A 209 -6.54 -9.06 -9.02
CA LEU A 209 -7.66 -8.54 -9.79
C LEU A 209 -8.48 -7.53 -8.97
N ALA A 210 -8.82 -7.87 -7.73
CA ALA A 210 -9.76 -7.11 -6.91
C ALA A 210 -9.25 -5.70 -6.56
N GLU A 211 -8.00 -5.56 -6.12
CA GLU A 211 -7.48 -4.25 -5.69
C GLU A 211 -7.30 -3.25 -6.84
N PRO A 212 -6.70 -3.62 -8.00
CA PRO A 212 -6.65 -2.71 -9.15
C PRO A 212 -8.05 -2.34 -9.66
N PHE A 213 -8.99 -3.30 -9.65
CA PHE A 213 -10.37 -3.04 -10.08
C PHE A 213 -11.11 -2.13 -9.09
N ARG A 214 -10.93 -2.32 -7.78
CA ARG A 214 -11.45 -1.42 -6.75
C ARG A 214 -10.95 0.01 -6.99
N ALA A 215 -9.64 0.21 -7.15
CA ALA A 215 -9.08 1.54 -7.40
C ALA A 215 -9.56 2.16 -8.73
N TYR A 216 -9.78 1.35 -9.77
CA TYR A 216 -10.41 1.83 -11.00
C TYR A 216 -11.82 2.39 -10.75
N VAL A 217 -12.67 1.65 -10.03
CA VAL A 217 -14.05 2.07 -9.76
C VAL A 217 -14.09 3.26 -8.79
N GLU A 218 -13.38 3.18 -7.67
CA GLU A 218 -13.48 4.14 -6.57
C GLU A 218 -12.66 5.41 -6.78
N ASP A 219 -11.50 5.33 -7.43
CA ASP A 219 -10.55 6.45 -7.53
C ASP A 219 -10.43 7.05 -8.94
N ILE A 220 -10.55 6.22 -9.98
CA ILE A 220 -10.53 6.71 -11.37
C ILE A 220 -11.92 7.19 -11.78
N LEU A 221 -12.92 6.30 -11.68
CA LEU A 221 -14.32 6.61 -12.03
C LEU A 221 -15.04 7.41 -10.93
N LEU A 222 -14.45 7.53 -9.73
CA LEU A 222 -15.04 8.20 -8.56
C LEU A 222 -16.42 7.64 -8.15
N LYS A 223 -16.65 6.34 -8.36
CA LYS A 223 -17.84 5.64 -7.88
C LYS A 223 -17.55 5.09 -6.48
N ARG A 224 -17.64 5.98 -5.49
CA ARG A 224 -17.32 5.68 -4.09
C ARG A 224 -18.51 5.15 -3.29
N PRO A 225 -18.27 4.40 -2.19
CA PRO A 225 -19.34 3.99 -1.30
C PRO A 225 -20.11 5.20 -0.74
N PRO A 226 -21.46 5.18 -0.75
CA PRO A 226 -22.28 6.35 -0.45
C PRO A 226 -22.15 6.87 0.99
N PHE A 227 -21.67 6.03 1.92
CA PHE A 227 -21.54 6.37 3.34
C PHE A 227 -20.09 6.57 3.81
N GLU A 228 -19.11 6.51 2.90
CA GLU A 228 -17.69 6.68 3.22
C GLU A 228 -17.43 8.00 3.98
N GLY A 229 -17.92 9.11 3.45
CA GLY A 229 -17.74 10.44 4.07
C GLY A 229 -18.39 10.59 5.44
N ASN A 230 -19.42 9.81 5.78
CA ASN A 230 -20.10 9.91 7.07
C ASN A 230 -19.26 9.35 8.23
N LEU A 231 -18.36 8.41 7.94
CA LEU A 231 -17.47 7.80 8.93
C LEU A 231 -16.24 8.68 9.19
N THR A 232 -15.67 9.28 8.14
CA THR A 232 -14.41 10.02 8.23
C THR A 232 -14.60 11.48 8.65
N SER A 233 -15.63 12.17 8.15
CA SER A 233 -15.86 13.61 8.43
C SER A 233 -16.27 13.94 9.87
N ARG A 234 -16.77 12.96 10.63
CA ARG A 234 -17.18 13.15 12.04
C ARG A 234 -16.02 13.14 13.03
N MET A 235 -14.82 12.93 12.52
CA MET A 235 -13.65 12.52 13.30
C MET A 235 -12.40 13.35 13.01
N GLU A 236 -12.41 14.19 11.97
CA GLU A 236 -11.37 15.20 11.68
C GLU A 236 -11.51 16.43 12.58
#